data_AF-A0A382UPF1-F1
#
_entry.id   AF-A0A382UPF1-F1
#
_cell.length_a   1.000
_cell.length_b   1.000
_cell.length_c   1.000
_cell.angle_alpha   90.00
_cell.angle_beta   90.00
_cell.angle_gamma   90.00
#
_symmetry.space_group_name_H-M   'P 1'
#
loop_
_entity.id
_entity.type
_entity.pdbx_description
1 polymer ?
#
loop_
_entity_poly.entity_id
_entity_poly.type
_entity_poly.pdbx_seq_one_letter_code
_entity_poly.pdbx_strand_id
1 'polypeptide(L)' 'MLERFHVPKDKAIFIKPQEILKTVTSIFSKIGLPDQDSLQAAEVLIYADSRGIDSHGVSNMLRSYV' A
#
# COMPACT_ATOMS: atom_id res chain seq x y z
N MET A 1 -17.96 -0.87 -3.93
CA MET A 1 -17.39 0.38 -4.47
C MET A 1 -18.11 0.70 -5.78
N LEU A 2 -18.44 1.96 -6.11
CA LEU A 2 -19.09 2.28 -7.40
C LEU A 2 -18.15 1.95 -8.57
N GLU A 3 -18.70 1.53 -9.71
CA GLU A 3 -17.95 1.15 -10.93
C GLU A 3 -16.84 2.15 -11.28
N ARG A 4 -17.16 3.45 -11.20
CA ARG A 4 -16.26 4.57 -11.53
C ARG A 4 -14.98 4.65 -10.70
N PHE A 5 -14.90 3.93 -9.57
CA PHE A 5 -13.74 3.94 -8.69
C PHE A 5 -12.81 2.75 -8.92
N HIS A 6 -13.21 1.75 -9.71
CA HIS A 6 -12.31 0.67 -10.08
C HIS A 6 -11.24 1.16 -11.04
N VAL A 7 -10.01 0.72 -10.82
CA VAL A 7 -8.92 0.93 -11.77
C VAL A 7 -9.23 0.12 -13.04
N PRO A 8 -9.22 0.74 -14.24
CA PRO A 8 -9.38 0.03 -15.50
C PRO A 8 -8.34 -1.08 -15.66
N LYS A 9 -8.75 -2.28 -16.11
CA LYS A 9 -7.87 -3.46 -16.18
C LYS A 9 -6.65 -3.26 -17.08
N ASP A 10 -6.80 -2.48 -18.15
CA ASP A 10 -5.73 -2.09 -19.08
C ASP A 10 -4.70 -1.14 -18.45
N LYS A 11 -5.04 -0.51 -17.32
CA LYS A 11 -4.19 0.39 -16.54
C LYS A 11 -3.75 -0.20 -15.20
N ALA A 12 -4.30 -1.35 -14.82
CA ALA A 12 -4.00 -2.00 -13.56
C ALA A 12 -2.62 -2.68 -13.63
N ILE A 13 -1.82 -2.47 -12.58
CA ILE A 13 -0.54 -3.16 -12.39
C ILE A 13 -0.71 -4.09 -11.21
N PHE A 14 -0.53 -5.40 -11.45
CA PHE A 14 -0.62 -6.42 -10.42
C PHE A 14 0.76 -6.71 -9.85
N ILE A 15 0.88 -6.60 -8.53
CA ILE A 15 2.13 -6.81 -7.79
C ILE A 15 1.88 -7.90 -6.75
N LYS A 16 2.88 -8.76 -6.51
CA LYS A 16 2.81 -9.76 -5.43
C LYS A 16 2.79 -9.05 -4.07
N PRO A 17 1.95 -9.46 -3.11
CA PRO A 17 1.85 -8.80 -1.80
C PRO A 17 3.19 -8.67 -1.06
N GLN A 18 4.06 -9.68 -1.14
CA GLN A 18 5.37 -9.65 -0.47
C GLN A 18 6.34 -8.61 -1.05
N GLU A 19 6.27 -8.34 -2.36
CA GLU A 19 7.15 -7.38 -3.03
C GLU A 19 6.77 -5.93 -2.67
N ILE A 20 5.47 -5.64 -2.65
CA ILE A 20 4.97 -4.32 -2.23
C ILE A 20 5.18 -4.10 -0.72
N LEU A 21 5.05 -5.15 0.11
CA LEU A 21 5.38 -5.12 1.54
C LEU A 21 6.82 -4.69 1.77
N LYS A 22 7.77 -5.40 1.17
CA LYS A 22 9.19 -5.07 1.30
C LYS A 22 9.48 -3.63 0.88
N THR A 23 8.87 -3.18 -0.22
CA THR A 23 9.07 -1.82 -0.76
C THR A 23 8.53 -0.76 0.21
N VAL A 24 7.30 -0.90 0.67
CA VAL A 24 6.65 0.08 1.56
C VAL A 24 7.31 0.10 2.94
N THR A 25 7.66 -1.06 3.50
CA THR A 25 8.45 -1.15 4.76
C THR A 25 9.78 -0.42 4.61
N SER A 26 10.47 -0.58 3.47
CA SER A 26 11.75 0.10 3.22
C SER A 26 11.59 1.61 3.13
N ILE A 27 10.49 2.11 2.55
CA ILE A 27 10.20 3.54 2.49
C ILE A 27 10.02 4.11 3.91
N PHE A 28 9.19 3.47 4.74
CA PHE A 28 8.98 3.89 6.13
C PHE A 28 10.26 3.88 6.96
N SER A 29 11.07 2.82 6.83
CA SER A 29 12.37 2.73 7.50
C SER A 29 13.30 3.86 7.06
N LYS A 30 13.31 4.21 5.77
CA LYS A 30 14.15 5.29 5.23
C LYS A 30 13.77 6.69 5.70
N ILE A 31 12.52 6.92 6.07
CA ILE A 31 12.09 8.20 6.66
C ILE A 31 12.19 8.23 8.19
N GLY A 32 12.73 7.16 8.81
CA GLY A 32 13.15 7.15 10.21
C GLY A 32 12.23 6.41 11.17
N LEU A 33 11.25 5.65 10.69
CA LEU A 33 10.45 4.79 11.57
C LEU A 33 11.30 3.60 12.06
N PRO A 34 11.15 3.16 13.33
CA PRO A 34 11.69 1.89 13.79
C PRO A 34 11.26 0.73 12.88
N ASP A 35 12.08 -0.32 12.80
CA ASP A 35 11.82 -1.44 11.88
C ASP A 35 10.46 -2.11 12.12
N GLN A 36 10.08 -2.28 13.39
CA GLN A 36 8.78 -2.85 13.77
C GLN A 36 7.61 -1.95 13.32
N ASP A 37 7.73 -0.64 13.54
CA ASP A 37 6.69 0.32 13.16
C ASP A 37 6.60 0.45 11.62
N SER A 38 7.74 0.37 10.93
CA SER A 38 7.81 0.38 9.46
C SER A 38 7.11 -0.84 8.85
N LEU A 39 7.30 -2.02 9.46
CA LEU A 39 6.63 -3.24 9.03
C LEU A 39 5.12 -3.12 9.28
N GLN A 40 4.71 -2.74 10.49
CA GLN A 40 3.31 -2.63 10.86
C GLN A 40 2.56 -1.61 9.99
N ALA A 41 3.16 -0.43 9.73
CA ALA A 41 2.56 0.59 8.88
C ALA A 41 2.36 0.09 7.44
N ALA A 42 3.33 -0.65 6.89
CA ALA A 42 3.21 -1.26 5.57
C ALA A 42 2.13 -2.34 5.54
N GLU A 43 2.08 -3.23 6.54
CA GLU A 43 1.09 -4.31 6.63
C GLU A 43 -0.35 -3.79 6.63
N VAL A 44 -0.63 -2.66 7.31
CA VAL A 44 -1.97 -2.04 7.31
C VAL A 44 -2.38 -1.58 5.91
N LEU A 45 -1.47 -0.95 5.16
CA LEU A 45 -1.75 -0.51 3.78
C LEU A 45 -2.01 -1.70 2.85
N ILE A 46 -1.26 -2.78 3.02
CA ILE A 46 -1.34 -3.97 2.17
C ILE A 46 -2.54 -4.82 2.54
N TYR A 47 -2.92 -4.84 3.82
CA TYR A 47 -4.20 -5.37 4.25
C TYR A 47 -5.35 -4.67 3.51
N ALA A 48 -5.34 -3.35 3.42
CA ALA A 48 -6.35 -2.59 2.67
C ALA A 48 -6.36 -2.95 1.18
N ASP A 49 -5.20 -2.97 0.51
CA ASP A 49 -5.09 -3.36 -0.91
C ASP A 49 -5.59 -4.79 -1.16
N SER A 50 -5.21 -5.75 -0.31
CA SER A 50 -5.60 -7.16 -0.46
C SER A 50 -7.11 -7.41 -0.33
N ARG A 51 -7.82 -6.47 0.32
CA ARG A 51 -9.27 -6.52 0.52
C ARG A 51 -10.04 -5.61 -0.45
N GLY A 52 -9.35 -4.93 -1.37
CA GLY A 52 -9.97 -3.98 -2.30
C GLY A 52 -10.49 -2.72 -1.61
N ILE A 53 -9.88 -2.31 -0.49
CA ILE A 53 -10.18 -1.06 0.22
C ILE A 53 -9.26 0.03 -0.35
N ASP A 54 -9.40 0.31 -1.64
CA ASP A 54 -8.42 1.10 -2.40
C ASP A 54 -8.18 2.49 -1.79
N SER A 55 -9.20 3.11 -1.18
CA SER A 55 -9.10 4.42 -0.53
C SER A 55 -8.11 4.46 0.65
N HIS A 56 -7.76 3.31 1.23
CA HIS A 56 -6.85 3.20 2.38
C HIS A 56 -5.57 2.39 2.05
N GLY A 57 -5.42 1.96 0.80
CA GLY A 57 -4.29 1.17 0.33
C GLY A 57 -3.05 2.01 -0.01
N VAL A 58 -2.00 1.35 -0.50
CA VAL A 58 -0.71 1.98 -0.78
C VAL A 58 -0.86 3.13 -1.79
N SER A 59 -1.64 2.94 -2.85
CA SER A 59 -1.78 3.92 -3.95
C SER A 59 -2.45 5.24 -3.54
N ASN A 60 -3.27 5.23 -2.47
CA ASN A 60 -4.02 6.40 -2.04
C ASN A 60 -3.48 7.01 -0.74
N MET A 61 -2.95 6.21 0.18
CA MET A 61 -2.56 6.69 1.51
C MET A 61 -1.06 6.89 1.70
N LEU A 62 -0.20 6.17 0.99
CA LEU A 62 1.26 6.24 1.25
C LEU A 62 1.79 7.67 1.17
N ARG A 63 1.34 8.45 0.19
CA ARG A 63 1.74 9.86 -0.03
C ARG A 63 1.38 10.83 1.10
N SER A 64 0.48 10.44 1.99
CA SER A 64 0.10 11.26 3.15
C SER A 64 1.01 11.00 4.35
N TYR A 65 1.81 9.92 4.29
CA TYR A 65 2.70 9.49 5.37
C TYR A 65 4.19 9.73 5.08
N VAL A 66 4.53 10.05 3.83
CA VAL A 66 5.90 10.30 3.34
C VAL A 66 6.01 11.69 2.75
#